data_AF-A0A8H7WM20-F1
#
_entry.id   AF-A0A8H7WM20-F1
#
_cell.length_a   1.000
_cell.length_b   1.000
_cell.length_c   1.000
_cell.angle_alpha   90.00
_cell.angle_beta   90.00
_cell.angle_gamma   90.00
#
_symmetry.space_group_name_H-M   'P 1'
#
loop_
_entity.id
_entity.type
_entity.pdbx_description
1 polymer ?
#
loop_
_entity_poly.entity_id
_entity_poly.type
_entity_poly.pdbx_seq_one_letter_code
_entity_poly.pdbx_strand_id
1 'polypeptide(L)' 'MTKFDPEMEARMVKAIAFRQDNPHIKPSKIAAKFVVILRLFNARFRGRKPQSTKGGQNKALSPQQNEALR' A
#
# COMPACT_ATOMS: atom_id res chain seq x y z
N MET A 1 13.05 -0.88 -8.53
CA MET A 1 12.15 0.29 -8.64
C MET A 1 10.83 -0.17 -9.20
N THR A 2 9.71 0.01 -8.50
CA THR A 2 8.38 -0.16 -9.09
C THR A 2 8.27 0.81 -10.26
N LYS A 3 8.11 0.28 -11.48
CA LYS A 3 7.89 1.09 -12.69
C LYS A 3 6.67 1.98 -12.45
N PHE A 4 6.80 3.26 -12.79
CA PHE A 4 5.68 4.19 -12.77
C PHE A 4 4.62 3.71 -13.78
N ASP A 5 3.39 3.55 -13.30
CA ASP A 5 2.24 3.17 -14.12
C ASP A 5 1.26 4.36 -14.17
N PRO A 6 1.23 5.12 -15.28
CA PRO A 6 0.39 6.31 -15.39
C PRO A 6 -1.12 6.00 -15.31
N GLU A 7 -1.55 4.82 -15.72
CA GLU A 7 -2.96 4.42 -15.65
C GLU A 7 -3.39 4.11 -14.22
N MET A 8 -2.50 3.48 -13.45
CA MET A 8 -2.72 3.25 -12.02
C MET A 8 -2.83 4.57 -11.26
N GLU A 9 -1.99 5.56 -11.60
CA GLU A 9 -2.01 6.89 -11.00
C GLU A 9 -3.34 7.63 -11.29
N ALA A 10 -3.81 7.61 -12.54
CA ALA A 10 -5.08 8.20 -12.91
C ALA A 10 -6.27 7.56 -12.16
N ARG A 11 -6.27 6.23 -12.02
CA ARG A 11 -7.29 5.50 -11.24
C ARG A 11 -7.22 5.86 -9.75
N MET A 12 -6.02 6.05 -9.20
CA MET A 12 -5.80 6.41 -7.81
C MET A 12 -6.35 7.81 -7.49
N VAL A 13 -6.12 8.79 -8.37
CA VAL A 13 -6.65 10.15 -8.21
C VAL A 13 -8.18 10.13 -8.22
N LYS A 14 -8.80 9.41 -9.17
CA LYS A 14 -10.27 9.23 -9.24
C LYS A 14 -10.83 8.57 -7.98
N ALA A 15 -10.16 7.55 -7.46
CA ALA A 15 -10.57 6.86 -6.23
C ALA A 15 -10.50 7.77 -4.99
N ILE A 16 -9.52 8.66 -4.92
CA ILE A 16 -9.36 9.63 -3.83
C ILE A 16 -10.48 10.68 -3.87
N ALA A 17 -10.72 11.28 -5.04
CA ALA A 17 -11.81 12.24 -5.22
C ALA A 17 -13.17 11.60 -4.85
N PHE A 18 -13.45 10.40 -5.38
CA PHE A 18 -14.68 9.68 -5.06
C PHE A 18 -14.86 9.42 -3.56
N ARG A 19 -13.77 9.13 -2.83
CA ARG A 19 -13.80 8.91 -1.38
C ARG A 19 -14.07 10.20 -0.60
N GLN A 20 -13.56 11.35 -1.07
CA GLN A 20 -13.82 12.64 -0.44
C GLN A 20 -15.31 12.99 -0.53
N ASP A 21 -15.93 12.72 -1.69
CA ASP A 21 -17.36 12.93 -1.91
C ASP A 21 -18.23 11.89 -1.18
N ASN A 22 -17.71 10.68 -0.93
CA ASN A 22 -18.45 9.57 -0.35
C ASN A 22 -17.75 8.99 0.90
N PRO A 23 -17.69 9.74 2.01
CA PRO A 23 -16.93 9.33 3.19
C PRO A 23 -17.49 8.09 3.91
N HIS A 24 -18.76 7.77 3.68
CA HIS A 24 -19.46 6.63 4.29
C HIS A 24 -19.14 5.29 3.62
N ILE A 25 -18.63 5.29 2.39
CA ILE A 25 -18.34 4.05 1.65
C ILE A 25 -17.04 3.44 2.17
N LYS A 26 -17.07 2.13 2.44
CA LYS A 26 -15.88 1.38 2.87
C LYS A 26 -14.74 1.53 1.84
N PRO A 27 -13.52 1.91 2.26
CA PRO A 27 -12.38 2.08 1.35
C PRO A 27 -12.06 0.84 0.49
N SER A 28 -12.34 -0.38 0.99
CA SER A 28 -12.16 -1.63 0.25
C SER A 28 -13.08 -1.71 -0.98
N LYS A 29 -14.34 -1.27 -0.85
CA LYS A 29 -15.28 -1.22 -1.98
C LYS A 29 -14.85 -0.20 -3.03
N ILE A 30 -14.35 0.95 -2.59
CA ILE A 30 -13.80 1.99 -3.48
C ILE A 30 -12.57 1.45 -4.22
N ALA A 31 -11.64 0.82 -3.51
CA ALA A 31 -10.43 0.26 -4.11
C ALA A 31 -10.75 -0.81 -5.17
N ALA A 32 -11.72 -1.69 -4.90
CA ALA A 32 -12.19 -2.67 -5.87
C ALA A 32 -12.84 -2.00 -7.10
N LYS A 33 -13.70 -1.00 -6.90
CA LYS A 33 -14.38 -0.25 -7.99
C LYS A 33 -13.39 0.40 -8.96
N PHE A 34 -12.31 0.98 -8.44
CA PHE A 34 -11.29 1.65 -9.25
C PHE A 34 -10.11 0.75 -9.61
N VAL A 35 -10.14 -0.53 -9.23
CA VAL A 35 -9.06 -1.50 -9.49
C VAL A 35 -7.71 -0.96 -9.01
N VAL A 36 -7.66 -0.45 -7.77
CA VAL A 36 -6.44 0.07 -7.14
C VAL A 36 -6.08 -0.75 -5.91
N ILE A 37 -4.78 -0.80 -5.59
CA ILE A 37 -4.30 -1.51 -4.41
C ILE A 37 -4.72 -0.75 -3.15
N LEU A 38 -5.59 -1.35 -2.34
CA LEU A 38 -6.17 -0.75 -1.12
C LEU A 38 -5.12 -0.15 -0.18
N ARG A 39 -3.98 -0.84 0.01
CA ARG A 39 -2.88 -0.36 0.86
C ARG A 39 -2.28 0.95 0.33
N LEU A 40 -1.99 1.03 -0.96
CA LEU A 40 -1.43 2.22 -1.59
C LEU A 40 -2.45 3.37 -1.56
N PHE A 41 -3.71 3.06 -1.85
CA PHE A 41 -4.82 3.99 -1.79
C PHE A 41 -4.97 4.63 -0.41
N ASN A 42 -5.05 3.81 0.65
CA ASN A 42 -5.18 4.31 2.02
C ASN A 42 -3.97 5.12 2.46
N ALA A 43 -2.76 4.69 2.09
CA ALA A 43 -1.54 5.42 2.39
C ALA A 43 -1.54 6.80 1.74
N ARG A 44 -1.87 6.88 0.45
CA ARG A 44 -1.94 8.12 -0.31
C ARG A 44 -3.04 9.05 0.20
N PHE A 45 -4.23 8.53 0.45
CA PHE A 45 -5.34 9.31 1.02
C PHE A 45 -4.98 9.92 2.38
N ARG A 46 -4.19 9.22 3.20
CA ARG A 46 -3.75 9.70 4.52
C ARG A 46 -2.45 10.53 4.48
N GLY A 47 -1.85 10.74 3.30
CA GLY A 47 -0.55 11.41 3.18
C GLY A 47 0.62 10.65 3.82
N ARG A 48 0.52 9.32 3.95
CA ARG A 48 1.54 8.46 4.58
C ARG A 48 2.22 7.58 3.55
N LYS A 49 3.44 7.12 3.86
CA LYS A 49 4.11 6.09 3.08
C LYS A 49 3.37 4.74 3.25
N PRO A 50 3.21 3.95 2.19
CA PRO A 50 2.57 2.64 2.29
C PRO A 50 3.44 1.69 3.12
N GLN A 51 2.82 1.01 4.09
CA GLN A 51 3.51 0.04 4.95
C GLN A 51 4.17 -1.06 4.12
N SER A 52 5.45 -1.35 4.33
CA SER A 52 6.11 -2.49 3.69
C SER A 52 5.45 -3.80 4.14
N THR A 53 5.08 -4.65 3.20
CA THR A 53 4.53 -5.99 3.48
C THR A 53 5.63 -7.04 3.72
N LYS A 54 6.90 -6.71 3.47
CA LYS A 54 8.02 -7.55 3.90
C LYS A 54 8.11 -7.43 5.43
N GLY A 55 7.50 -8.37 6.13
CA GLY A 55 7.53 -8.45 7.59
C GLY A 55 8.97 -8.45 8.10
N GLY A 56 9.18 -7.89 9.30
CA GLY A 56 10.51 -7.82 9.94
C GLY A 56 11.20 -9.18 10.13
N GLN A 57 10.45 -10.28 9.99
CA GLN A 57 10.93 -11.66 10.09
C GLN A 57 11.57 -12.21 8.80
N ASN A 58 11.44 -11.52 7.65
CA ASN A 58 12.19 -11.85 6.43
C ASN A 58 13.52 -11.09 6.34
N LYS A 59 13.95 -10.46 7.43
CA LYS A 59 15.31 -9.91 7.50
C LYS A 59 16.26 -11.09 7.57
N ALA A 60 17.32 -11.06 6.75
CA ALA A 60 18.44 -11.97 6.95
C ALA A 60 18.90 -11.85 8.41
N LEU A 61 19.08 -13.00 9.07
CA LEU A 61 19.63 -13.03 10.42
C LEU A 61 20.98 -12.31 10.40
N SER A 62 21.23 -11.51 11.44
CA SER A 62 22.55 -10.93 11.65
C SER A 62 23.59 -12.05 11.80
N PRO A 63 24.88 -11.79 11.51
CA PRO A 63 25.94 -12.77 11.70
C PRO A 63 25.93 -13.40 13.11
N GLN A 64 25.70 -12.59 14.16
CA GLN A 64 25.60 -13.07 15.55
C GLN A 64 24.41 -14.00 15.78
N GLN A 65 23.27 -13.75 15.13
CA GLN A 65 22.09 -14.62 15.23
C GLN A 65 22.28 -15.96 14.50
N ASN A 66 23.03 -15.97 13.39
CA ASN A 66 23.38 -17.21 12.71
C ASN A 66 24.38 -18.05 13.50
N GLU A 67 25.32 -17.40 14.17
CA GLU A 67 26.33 -18.07 15.00
C GLU A 67 25.69 -18.72 16.24
N ALA A 68 24.73 -18.06 16.90
CA ALA A 68 24.00 -18.59 18.05
C ALA A 68 23.05 -19.77 17.73
N LEU A 69 22.83 -20.08 16.45
CA LEU A 69 21.99 -21.20 15.98
C LEU A 69 22.81 -22.44 15.57
N ARG A 70 24.14 -22.36 15.58
CA ARG A 70 25.05 -23.48 15.35
C ARG A 70 25.41 -24.18 16.66
#